data_AF-A0A261AS60-F1
#
_entry.id   AF-A0A261AS60-F1
#
_cell.length_a   1.000
_cell.length_b   1.000
_cell.length_c   1.000
_cell.angle_alpha   90.00
_cell.angle_beta   90.00
_cell.angle_gamma   90.00
#
_symmetry.space_group_name_H-M   'P 1'
#
loop_
_entity.id
_entity.type
_entity.pdbx_description
1 polymer ?
#
loop_
_entity_poly.entity_id
_entity_poly.type
_entity_poly.pdbx_seq_one_letter_code
_entity_poly.pdbx_strand_id
1 'polypeptide(L)'
;MQTLVLFFFSSVVVLTNGAVPCDHLDAIKSLECKPLLGKLAGEMAKHSDMPPPDELKQFSTMCQEALSCMEGIKCDVLRNATVLIAKTCTGINLMSGPFGKCIDTKGRPGNCQMYQDEFECTKKLTKDKCGEEAVESMKKHMDYILGMMECDAKE
;
A
#
# COMPACT_ATOMS: atom_id res chain seq x y z
N MET A 1 47.37 9.93 -45.07
CA MET A 1 47.28 8.45 -44.95
C MET A 1 46.56 8.18 -43.65
N GLN A 2 45.29 7.80 -43.75
CA GLN A 2 44.33 7.72 -42.66
C GLN A 2 43.94 6.25 -42.51
N THR A 3 44.43 5.60 -41.46
CA THR A 3 44.12 4.17 -41.21
C THR A 3 42.92 4.10 -40.27
N LEU A 4 41.77 3.87 -40.89
CA LEU A 4 40.48 3.65 -40.25
C LEU A 4 40.47 2.23 -39.65
N VAL A 5 40.61 2.12 -38.32
CA VAL A 5 40.46 0.84 -37.61
C VAL A 5 38.98 0.67 -37.28
N LEU A 6 38.28 -0.08 -38.14
CA LEU A 6 36.92 -0.55 -37.86
C LEU A 6 36.98 -1.66 -36.81
N PHE A 7 36.84 -1.29 -35.53
CA PHE A 7 36.54 -2.24 -34.47
C PHE A 7 35.07 -2.67 -34.59
N PHE A 8 34.85 -3.78 -35.30
CA PHE A 8 33.65 -4.61 -35.17
C PHE A 8 33.61 -5.22 -33.75
N PHE A 9 33.12 -4.46 -32.76
CA PHE A 9 32.64 -5.05 -31.52
C PHE A 9 31.31 -5.74 -31.82
N SER A 10 31.39 -6.98 -32.31
CA SER A 10 30.31 -7.95 -32.24
C SER A 10 30.16 -8.38 -30.78
N SER A 11 29.69 -7.46 -29.95
CA SER A 11 29.13 -7.78 -28.65
C SER A 11 27.80 -8.44 -28.95
N VAL A 12 27.80 -9.77 -29.03
CA VAL A 12 26.60 -10.57 -28.90
C VAL A 12 25.98 -10.17 -27.57
N VAL A 13 25.02 -9.24 -27.61
CA VAL A 13 24.12 -8.99 -26.50
C VAL A 13 23.30 -10.26 -26.41
N VAL A 14 23.75 -11.19 -25.58
CA VAL A 14 22.90 -12.25 -25.08
C VAL A 14 21.84 -11.54 -24.25
N LEU A 15 20.72 -11.21 -24.90
CA LEU A 15 19.46 -10.93 -24.23
C LEU A 15 19.08 -12.22 -23.53
N THR A 16 19.61 -12.44 -22.32
CA THR A 16 18.95 -13.35 -21.39
C THR A 16 17.60 -12.74 -21.11
N ASN A 17 16.59 -13.18 -21.88
CA ASN A 17 15.18 -13.03 -21.53
C ASN A 17 14.93 -13.83 -20.25
N GLY A 18 15.42 -13.30 -19.13
CA GLY A 18 14.95 -13.64 -17.80
C GLY A 18 13.65 -12.88 -17.52
N ALA A 19 12.73 -12.85 -18.49
CA ALA A 19 11.35 -12.57 -18.15
C ALA A 19 10.91 -13.79 -17.35
N VAL A 20 10.83 -13.68 -16.02
CA VAL A 20 10.08 -14.65 -15.23
C VAL A 20 8.66 -14.58 -15.80
N PRO A 21 8.22 -15.54 -16.63
CA PRO A 21 6.93 -15.43 -17.26
C PRO A 21 5.94 -15.74 -16.14
N CYS A 22 5.15 -14.75 -15.74
CA CYS A 22 3.92 -15.06 -15.04
C CYS A 22 3.17 -16.13 -15.84
N ASP A 23 2.52 -17.08 -15.18
CA ASP A 23 1.64 -18.03 -15.86
C ASP A 23 0.59 -17.24 -16.67
N HIS A 24 0.16 -17.80 -17.80
CA HIS A 24 -0.89 -17.26 -18.64
C HIS A 24 -2.15 -16.93 -17.85
N LEU A 25 -2.48 -17.73 -16.83
CA LEU A 25 -3.62 -17.47 -15.93
C LEU A 25 -3.47 -16.17 -15.13
N ASP A 26 -2.28 -15.92 -14.57
CA ASP A 26 -1.98 -14.68 -13.84
C ASP A 26 -1.99 -13.47 -14.79
N ALA A 27 -1.52 -13.64 -16.03
CA ALA A 27 -1.55 -12.60 -17.05
C ALA A 27 -2.98 -12.22 -17.47
N ILE A 28 -3.86 -13.21 -17.71
CA ILE A 28 -5.30 -12.96 -17.97
C ILE A 28 -5.90 -12.19 -16.80
N LYS A 29 -5.71 -12.70 -15.58
CA LYS A 29 -6.30 -12.09 -14.38
C LYS A 29 -5.82 -10.66 -14.18
N SER A 30 -4.54 -10.38 -14.43
CA SER A 30 -4.00 -9.02 -14.41
C SER A 30 -4.68 -8.10 -15.44
N LEU A 31 -4.97 -8.60 -16.65
CA LEU A 31 -5.70 -7.83 -17.66
C LEU A 31 -7.16 -7.56 -17.25
N GLU A 32 -7.83 -8.52 -16.62
CA GLU A 32 -9.18 -8.35 -16.07
C GLU A 32 -9.23 -7.31 -14.94
N CYS A 33 -8.20 -7.27 -14.09
CA CYS A 33 -8.12 -6.32 -12.98
C CYS A 33 -7.58 -4.94 -13.37
N LYS A 34 -6.90 -4.84 -14.52
CA LYS A 34 -6.34 -3.58 -15.05
C LYS A 34 -7.31 -2.39 -15.03
N PRO A 35 -8.59 -2.49 -15.46
CA PRO A 35 -9.51 -1.36 -15.38
C PRO A 35 -9.78 -0.88 -13.95
N LEU A 36 -9.90 -1.78 -12.97
CA LEU A 36 -10.10 -1.41 -11.55
C LEU A 36 -8.86 -0.71 -10.99
N LEU A 37 -7.67 -1.25 -11.30
CA LEU A 37 -6.39 -0.66 -10.92
C LEU A 37 -6.17 0.71 -11.56
N GLY A 38 -6.50 0.84 -12.84
CA GLY A 38 -6.42 2.10 -13.58
C GLY A 38 -7.37 3.15 -13.03
N LYS A 39 -8.59 2.77 -12.66
CA LYS A 39 -9.56 3.66 -12.01
C LYS A 39 -9.04 4.13 -10.64
N LEU A 40 -8.56 3.21 -9.81
CA LEU A 40 -7.99 3.56 -8.50
C LEU A 40 -6.81 4.52 -8.64
N ALA A 41 -5.84 4.21 -9.51
CA ALA A 41 -4.69 5.07 -9.76
C ALA A 41 -5.10 6.44 -10.32
N GLY A 42 -6.06 6.46 -11.25
CA GLY A 42 -6.56 7.68 -11.86
C GLY A 42 -7.24 8.61 -10.86
N GLU A 43 -8.07 8.08 -9.96
CA GLU A 43 -8.67 8.88 -8.89
C GLU A 43 -7.60 9.36 -7.90
N MET A 44 -6.65 8.50 -7.52
CA MET A 44 -5.59 8.89 -6.58
C MET A 44 -4.72 10.03 -7.16
N ALA A 45 -4.45 10.00 -8.46
CA ALA A 45 -3.68 11.03 -9.15
C ALA A 45 -4.38 12.39 -9.24
N LYS A 46 -5.70 12.48 -8.97
CA LYS A 46 -6.40 13.76 -8.93
C LYS A 46 -6.11 14.57 -7.68
N HIS A 47 -5.54 13.96 -6.64
CA HIS A 47 -5.26 14.61 -5.38
C HIS A 47 -3.74 14.76 -5.21
N SER A 48 -3.28 16.00 -5.04
CA SER A 48 -1.88 16.30 -4.71
C SER A 48 -1.53 15.96 -3.27
N ASP A 49 -2.53 16.03 -2.39
CA ASP A 49 -2.46 15.80 -0.97
C ASP A 49 -3.48 14.73 -0.56
N MET A 50 -3.36 14.18 0.64
CA MET A 50 -4.32 13.17 1.09
C MET A 50 -5.74 13.78 1.15
N PRO A 51 -6.74 13.18 0.46
CA PRO A 51 -8.11 13.68 0.50
C PRO A 51 -8.68 13.71 1.92
N PRO A 52 -9.65 14.58 2.21
CA PRO A 52 -10.34 14.57 3.49
C PRO A 52 -11.06 13.22 3.73
N PRO A 53 -11.30 12.83 5.00
CA PRO A 53 -11.82 11.51 5.34
C PRO A 53 -13.10 11.07 4.62
N ASP A 54 -13.98 12.01 4.27
CA ASP A 54 -15.24 11.71 3.60
C ASP A 54 -15.05 11.38 2.11
N GLU A 55 -14.03 11.96 1.45
CA GLU A 55 -13.63 11.60 0.09
C GLU A 55 -12.85 10.27 0.07
N LEU A 56 -12.05 10.01 1.12
CA LEU A 56 -11.32 8.74 1.29
C LEU A 56 -12.23 7.51 1.37
N LYS A 57 -13.51 7.66 1.74
CA LYS A 57 -14.45 6.53 1.77
C LYS A 57 -14.69 5.93 0.38
N GLN A 58 -14.70 6.73 -0.67
CA GLN A 58 -14.84 6.23 -2.04
C GLN A 58 -13.58 5.45 -2.47
N PHE A 59 -12.41 5.95 -2.06
CA PHE A 59 -11.14 5.25 -2.27
C PHE A 59 -11.09 3.89 -1.56
N SER A 60 -11.61 3.80 -0.33
CA SER A 60 -11.73 2.53 0.41
C SER A 60 -12.51 1.47 -0.41
N THR A 61 -13.63 1.83 -1.02
CA THR A 61 -14.42 0.90 -1.84
C THR A 61 -13.65 0.46 -3.08
N MET A 62 -13.06 1.40 -3.83
CA MET A 62 -12.25 1.08 -5.02
C MET A 62 -11.06 0.18 -4.68
N CYS A 63 -10.45 0.41 -3.51
CA CYS A 63 -9.40 -0.43 -2.96
C CYS A 63 -9.86 -1.87 -2.71
N GLN A 64 -11.02 -2.08 -2.11
CA GLN A 64 -11.57 -3.41 -1.87
C GLN A 64 -11.84 -4.15 -3.19
N GLU A 65 -12.43 -3.46 -4.17
CA GLU A 65 -12.70 -4.04 -5.50
C GLU A 65 -11.39 -4.45 -6.20
N ALA A 66 -10.40 -3.56 -6.22
CA ALA A 66 -9.11 -3.82 -6.84
C ALA A 66 -8.35 -4.97 -6.17
N LEU A 67 -8.32 -5.02 -4.83
CA LEU A 67 -7.64 -6.08 -4.08
C LEU A 67 -8.34 -7.43 -4.23
N SER A 68 -9.67 -7.46 -4.19
CA SER A 68 -10.45 -8.68 -4.38
C SER A 68 -10.23 -9.25 -5.79
N CYS A 69 -10.14 -8.37 -6.81
CA CYS A 69 -9.83 -8.81 -8.17
C CYS A 69 -8.45 -9.47 -8.25
N MET A 70 -7.44 -8.87 -7.63
CA MET A 70 -6.06 -9.37 -7.66
C MET A 70 -5.80 -10.58 -6.76
N GLU A 71 -6.79 -10.98 -5.95
CA GLU A 71 -6.68 -12.10 -5.01
C GLU A 71 -6.32 -13.40 -5.73
N GLY A 72 -5.34 -14.15 -5.23
CA GLY A 72 -4.94 -15.43 -5.81
C GLY A 72 -4.02 -15.36 -7.03
N ILE A 73 -3.56 -14.17 -7.45
CA ILE A 73 -2.42 -14.05 -8.37
C ILE A 73 -1.16 -14.58 -7.69
N LYS A 74 -0.44 -15.48 -8.37
CA LYS A 74 0.75 -16.14 -7.81
C LYS A 74 2.05 -15.52 -8.26
N CYS A 75 2.06 -14.91 -9.45
CA CYS A 75 3.25 -14.29 -10.03
C CYS A 75 3.86 -13.24 -9.09
N ASP A 76 5.13 -13.40 -8.75
CA ASP A 76 5.80 -12.57 -7.74
C ASP A 76 5.78 -11.08 -8.09
N VAL A 77 5.99 -10.72 -9.36
CA VAL A 77 5.97 -9.33 -9.81
C VAL A 77 4.61 -8.68 -9.55
N LEU A 78 3.54 -9.37 -9.95
CA LEU A 78 2.17 -8.88 -9.78
C LEU A 78 1.77 -8.90 -8.30
N ARG A 79 2.13 -9.95 -7.56
CA ARG A 79 1.89 -10.06 -6.13
C ARG A 79 2.56 -8.93 -5.35
N ASN A 80 3.81 -8.61 -5.65
CA ASN A 80 4.53 -7.52 -5.01
C ASN A 80 3.86 -6.17 -5.28
N ALA A 81 3.41 -5.93 -6.52
CA ALA A 81 2.63 -4.74 -6.84
C ALA A 81 1.29 -4.71 -6.06
N THR A 82 0.59 -5.84 -5.95
CA THR A 82 -0.64 -5.95 -5.15
C THR A 82 -0.39 -5.68 -3.68
N VAL A 83 0.73 -6.14 -3.11
CA VAL A 83 1.09 -5.83 -1.72
C VAL A 83 1.27 -4.34 -1.49
N LEU A 84 1.90 -3.62 -2.44
CA LEU A 84 2.02 -2.16 -2.36
C LEU A 84 0.66 -1.47 -2.39
N ILE A 85 -0.22 -1.89 -3.30
CA ILE A 85 -1.60 -1.37 -3.37
C ILE A 85 -2.34 -1.68 -2.05
N ALA A 86 -2.18 -2.89 -1.50
CA ALA A 86 -2.82 -3.30 -0.25
C ALA A 86 -2.36 -2.44 0.93
N LYS A 87 -1.07 -2.08 1.01
CA LYS A 87 -0.56 -1.14 2.00
C LYS A 87 -1.21 0.23 1.85
N THR A 88 -1.21 0.79 0.66
CA THR A 88 -1.86 2.08 0.37
C THR A 88 -3.33 2.07 0.78
N CYS A 89 -4.06 1.03 0.39
CA CYS A 89 -5.45 0.84 0.73
C CYS A 89 -5.69 0.67 2.23
N THR A 90 -4.77 0.03 2.94
CA THR A 90 -4.82 -0.07 4.41
C THR A 90 -4.70 1.31 5.05
N GLY A 91 -3.81 2.17 4.55
CA GLY A 91 -3.71 3.56 4.99
C GLY A 91 -4.98 4.36 4.76
N ILE A 92 -5.57 4.25 3.56
CA ILE A 92 -6.84 4.89 3.22
C ILE A 92 -7.97 4.41 4.15
N ASN A 93 -8.05 3.12 4.43
CA ASN A 93 -9.07 2.54 5.32
C ASN A 93 -8.88 2.99 6.77
N LEU A 94 -7.64 3.12 7.22
CA LEU A 94 -7.33 3.65 8.55
C LEU A 94 -7.73 5.12 8.67
N MET A 95 -7.35 5.94 7.70
CA MET A 95 -7.57 7.39 7.69
C MET A 95 -9.05 7.76 7.47
N SER A 96 -9.78 6.99 6.67
CA SER A 96 -11.23 7.16 6.48
C SER A 96 -12.07 6.56 7.62
N GLY A 97 -11.45 5.70 8.44
CA GLY A 97 -12.09 5.03 9.56
C GLY A 97 -12.19 5.87 10.84
N PRO A 98 -12.79 5.30 11.90
CA PRO A 98 -13.01 6.01 13.18
C PRO A 98 -11.72 6.55 13.82
N PHE A 99 -10.62 5.79 13.75
CA PHE A 99 -9.34 6.24 14.28
C PHE A 99 -8.78 7.45 13.52
N GLY A 100 -8.68 7.33 12.18
CA GLY A 100 -8.21 8.40 11.31
C GLY A 100 -8.98 9.70 11.47
N LYS A 101 -10.32 9.62 11.44
CA LYS A 101 -11.21 10.76 11.66
C LYS A 101 -10.98 11.44 13.01
N CYS A 102 -10.72 10.66 14.07
CA CYS A 102 -10.45 11.25 15.37
C CYS A 102 -9.10 11.96 15.42
N ILE A 103 -8.02 11.30 14.98
CA ILE A 103 -6.66 11.85 15.11
C ILE A 103 -6.43 13.06 14.22
N ASP A 104 -7.16 13.18 13.11
CA ASP A 104 -7.16 14.37 12.25
C ASP A 104 -7.60 15.62 13.04
N THR A 105 -8.59 15.47 13.93
CA THR A 105 -9.10 16.57 14.77
C THR A 105 -8.36 16.72 16.10
N LYS A 106 -7.95 15.61 16.72
CA LYS A 106 -7.44 15.57 18.11
C LYS A 106 -5.93 15.41 18.23
N GLY A 107 -5.25 15.20 17.10
CA GLY A 107 -3.85 14.80 17.04
C GLY A 107 -3.65 13.31 17.27
N ARG A 108 -2.63 12.74 16.62
CA ARG A 108 -2.26 11.33 16.78
C ARG A 108 -1.52 11.11 18.11
N PRO A 109 -1.82 10.05 18.86
CA PRO A 109 -0.90 9.58 19.89
C PRO A 109 0.43 9.17 19.25
N GLY A 110 1.53 9.64 19.84
CA GLY A 110 2.71 8.81 20.08
C GLY A 110 3.68 8.43 18.96
N ASN A 111 4.80 7.92 19.46
CA ASN A 111 5.93 7.27 18.81
C ASN A 111 5.82 5.74 18.96
N CYS A 112 6.84 4.99 18.53
CA CYS A 112 6.86 3.53 18.61
C CYS A 112 6.58 2.96 20.02
N GLN A 113 7.18 3.55 21.06
CA GLN A 113 7.00 3.09 22.45
C GLN A 113 5.51 3.05 22.84
N MET A 114 4.73 4.06 22.44
CA MET A 114 3.31 4.14 22.75
C MET A 114 2.49 3.00 22.11
N TYR A 115 2.82 2.61 20.88
CA TYR A 115 2.10 1.55 20.17
C TYR A 115 2.64 0.15 20.44
N GLN A 116 3.80 0.04 21.10
CA GLN A 116 4.42 -1.25 21.38
C GLN A 116 4.49 -1.56 22.88
N ASP A 117 5.26 -0.79 23.67
CA ASP A 117 5.44 -1.05 25.12
C ASP A 117 4.25 -0.59 25.95
N GLU A 118 3.67 0.55 25.58
CA GLU A 118 2.64 1.23 26.38
C GLU A 118 1.25 1.07 25.76
N PHE A 119 1.03 -0.04 25.03
CA PHE A 119 -0.16 -0.18 24.21
C PHE A 119 -1.48 -0.09 25.01
N GLU A 120 -1.51 -0.60 26.25
CA GLU A 120 -2.66 -0.45 27.13
C GLU A 120 -2.96 1.02 27.48
N CYS A 121 -1.93 1.83 27.73
CA CYS A 121 -2.06 3.26 27.97
C CYS A 121 -2.59 3.97 26.71
N THR A 122 -2.04 3.63 25.55
CA THR A 122 -2.45 4.18 24.25
C THR A 122 -3.89 3.82 23.92
N LYS A 123 -4.34 2.58 24.17
CA LYS A 123 -5.75 2.19 24.01
C LYS A 123 -6.66 3.03 24.90
N LYS A 124 -6.31 3.22 26.18
CA LYS A 124 -7.11 4.02 27.10
C LYS A 124 -7.17 5.48 26.64
N LEU A 125 -6.04 6.07 26.28
CA LEU A 125 -5.98 7.44 25.76
C LEU A 125 -6.84 7.61 24.50
N THR A 126 -6.73 6.66 23.55
CA THR A 126 -7.54 6.65 22.33
C THR A 126 -9.02 6.47 22.65
N LYS A 127 -9.38 5.58 23.58
CA LYS A 127 -10.77 5.40 24.03
C LYS A 127 -11.34 6.67 24.62
N ASP A 128 -10.61 7.31 25.52
CA ASP A 128 -11.04 8.51 26.24
C ASP A 128 -11.21 9.71 25.29
N LYS A 129 -10.39 9.80 24.23
CA LYS A 129 -10.43 10.90 23.25
C LYS A 129 -11.34 10.63 22.05
N CYS A 130 -11.44 9.38 21.63
CA CYS A 130 -11.97 8.98 20.31
C CYS A 130 -13.07 7.90 20.38
N GLY A 131 -13.32 7.31 21.54
CA GLY A 131 -14.29 6.24 21.72
C GLY A 131 -13.78 4.84 21.34
N GLU A 132 -14.61 3.84 21.60
CA GLU A 132 -14.27 2.41 21.43
C GLU A 132 -14.00 2.05 19.96
N GLU A 133 -14.78 2.59 19.02
CA GLU A 133 -14.63 2.28 17.60
C GLU A 133 -13.26 2.69 17.04
N ALA A 134 -12.69 3.78 17.55
CA ALA A 134 -11.34 4.22 17.21
C ALA A 134 -10.27 3.28 17.78
N VAL A 135 -10.49 2.71 18.96
CA VAL A 135 -9.59 1.70 19.55
C VAL A 135 -9.58 0.43 18.71
N GLU A 136 -10.76 -0.05 18.29
CA GLU A 136 -10.84 -1.24 17.45
C GLU A 136 -10.26 -1.00 16.05
N SER A 137 -10.51 0.17 15.46
CA SER A 137 -9.86 0.59 14.20
C SER A 137 -8.34 0.67 14.34
N MET A 138 -7.81 1.27 15.41
CA MET A 138 -6.37 1.33 15.71
C MET A 138 -5.76 -0.07 15.84
N LYS A 139 -6.37 -0.96 16.63
CA LYS A 139 -5.92 -2.35 16.82
C LYS A 139 -5.86 -3.12 15.51
N LYS A 140 -6.91 -3.01 14.69
CA LYS A 140 -7.00 -3.70 13.40
C LYS A 140 -5.88 -3.32 12.44
N HIS A 141 -5.33 -2.11 12.57
CA HIS A 141 -4.32 -1.55 11.67
C HIS A 141 -2.97 -1.34 12.35
N MET A 142 -2.69 -2.04 13.47
CA MET A 142 -1.49 -1.85 14.27
C MET A 142 -0.19 -2.00 13.46
N ASP A 143 -0.05 -3.07 12.69
CA ASP A 143 1.15 -3.34 11.89
C ASP A 143 1.41 -2.23 10.87
N TYR A 144 0.34 -1.69 10.27
CA TYR A 144 0.43 -0.56 9.36
C TYR A 144 0.88 0.71 10.09
N ILE A 145 0.31 1.00 11.27
CA ILE A 145 0.67 2.16 12.10
C ILE A 145 2.15 2.10 12.50
N LEU A 146 2.63 0.94 12.95
CA LEU A 146 4.03 0.69 13.31
C LEU A 146 4.95 0.82 12.09
N GLY A 147 4.56 0.24 10.95
CA GLY A 147 5.32 0.35 9.71
C GLY A 147 5.44 1.78 9.20
N MET A 148 4.38 2.58 9.30
CA MET A 148 4.39 4.00 8.92
C MET A 148 5.29 4.86 9.83
N MET A 149 5.53 4.41 11.05
CA MET A 149 6.47 5.06 11.98
C MET A 149 7.90 4.52 11.87
N GLU A 150 8.13 3.53 11.01
CA GLU A 150 9.41 2.82 10.91
C GLU A 150 9.84 2.21 12.25
N CYS A 151 8.88 1.70 13.02
CA CYS A 151 9.18 1.03 14.29
C CYS A 151 9.84 -0.33 14.04
N ASP A 152 10.87 -0.63 14.83
CA ASP A 152 11.49 -1.95 14.82
C ASP A 152 10.47 -3.02 15.25
N ALA A 153 10.50 -4.17 14.59
CA ALA A 153 9.72 -5.33 15.02
C ALA A 153 10.22 -5.78 16.39
N LYS A 154 9.30 -6.06 17.31
CA LYS A 154 9.65 -6.70 18.58
C LYS A 154 9.76 -8.19 18.36
N GLU A 155 10.94 -8.74 18.66
CA GLU A 155 11.24 -10.18 18.63
C GLU A 155 10.37 -10.97 19.62
#